data_AF-A0A1M7IEC1-F1
#
_entry.id   AF-A0A1M7IEC1-F1
#
_cell.length_a   1.000
_cell.length_b   1.000
_cell.length_c   1.000
_cell.angle_alpha   90.00
_cell.angle_beta   90.00
_cell.angle_gamma   90.00
#
_symmetry.space_group_name_H-M   'P 1'
#
loop_
_entity.id
_entity.type
_entity.pdbx_description
1 polymer ?
#
loop_
_entity_poly.entity_id
_entity_poly.type
_entity_poly.pdbx_seq_one_letter_code
_entity_poly.pdbx_strand_id
1 'polypeptide(L)'
;MPNLSCSVYNCTHNDSKLCNRHTIDVSGGATKENTCCSSFIESSGTSNCSGSGSPETNIACKAHDCTYNEDCSCHADHVDVCSCGSACNCYETECHTYSKR
;
A
#
# COMPACT_ATOMS: atom_id res chain seq x y z
N MET A 1 12.23 4.28 7.28
CA MET A 1 10.81 4.28 6.85
C MET A 1 10.79 3.76 5.42
N PRO A 2 9.90 2.81 5.08
CA PRO A 2 9.85 2.24 3.74
C PRO A 2 9.48 3.29 2.70
N ASN A 3 10.04 3.13 1.50
CA ASN A 3 9.65 3.93 0.34
C ASN A 3 8.43 3.31 -0.35
N LEU A 4 7.25 3.93 -0.23
CA LEU A 4 5.99 3.36 -0.73
C LEU A 4 5.67 3.86 -2.14
N SER A 5 5.67 2.93 -3.10
CA SER A 5 5.22 3.15 -4.46
C SER A 5 3.80 2.60 -4.64
N CYS A 6 2.88 3.46 -5.06
CA CYS A 6 1.48 3.11 -5.27
C CYS A 6 1.17 3.10 -6.77
N SER A 7 1.03 1.90 -7.34
CA SER A 7 0.67 1.72 -8.75
C SER A 7 -0.84 1.55 -8.97
N VAL A 8 -1.65 1.80 -7.93
CA VAL A 8 -3.11 1.62 -7.98
C VAL A 8 -3.74 2.82 -8.69
N TYR A 9 -4.36 2.56 -9.85
CA TYR A 9 -4.89 3.63 -10.71
C TYR A 9 -6.06 4.41 -10.07
N ASN A 10 -7.00 3.72 -9.44
CA ASN A 10 -8.17 4.34 -8.79
C ASN A 10 -7.91 4.68 -7.31
N CYS A 11 -6.68 4.95 -6.90
CA CYS A 11 -6.40 5.29 -5.50
C CYS A 11 -6.42 6.81 -5.31
N THR A 12 -7.24 7.29 -4.37
CA THR A 12 -7.30 8.72 -4.03
C THR A 12 -5.96 9.25 -3.51
N HIS A 13 -5.19 8.41 -2.82
CA HIS A 13 -3.89 8.79 -2.26
C HIS A 13 -2.72 8.65 -3.23
N ASN A 14 -2.94 8.13 -4.44
CA ASN A 14 -1.91 7.99 -5.43
C ASN A 14 -1.67 9.34 -6.12
N ASP A 15 -0.52 9.93 -5.83
CA ASP A 15 0.00 11.13 -6.48
C ASP A 15 1.25 10.75 -7.29
N SER A 16 1.12 10.69 -8.61
CA SER A 16 2.25 10.38 -9.51
C SER A 16 3.02 9.08 -9.17
N LYS A 17 2.32 8.01 -8.77
CA LYS A 17 2.86 6.72 -8.31
C LYS A 17 3.42 6.71 -6.88
N LEU A 18 3.27 7.80 -6.14
CA LEU A 18 3.65 7.90 -4.74
C LEU A 18 2.40 7.98 -3.87
N CYS A 19 2.44 7.40 -2.68
CA CYS A 19 1.34 7.55 -1.75
C CYS A 19 1.51 8.87 -0.98
N ASN A 20 0.55 9.80 -1.07
CA ASN A 20 0.61 11.04 -0.30
C ASN A 20 0.24 10.89 1.20
N ARG A 21 0.11 9.65 1.67
CA ARG A 21 -0.27 9.30 3.02
C ARG A 21 1.00 9.10 3.86
N HIS A 22 1.03 9.67 5.07
CA HIS A 22 2.13 9.45 6.01
C HIS A 22 2.11 8.05 6.64
N THR A 23 0.93 7.44 6.75
CA THR A 23 0.78 6.10 7.32
C THR A 23 -0.32 5.32 6.60
N ILE A 24 -0.01 4.11 6.14
CA ILE A 24 -0.98 3.16 5.60
C ILE A 24 -1.02 1.88 6.42
N ASP A 25 -2.18 1.22 6.41
CA ASP A 25 -2.36 -0.12 6.97
C ASP A 25 -2.36 -1.15 5.84
N VAL A 26 -1.48 -2.14 5.92
CA VAL A 26 -1.49 -3.33 5.07
C VAL A 26 -1.90 -4.52 5.94
N SER A 27 -3.04 -5.10 5.62
CA SER A 27 -3.59 -6.27 6.30
C SER A 27 -3.66 -7.49 5.38
N GLY A 28 -3.98 -8.65 5.94
CA GLY A 28 -3.91 -9.94 5.25
C GLY A 28 -2.56 -10.62 5.45
N GLY A 29 -2.01 -11.24 4.40
CA GLY A 29 -0.65 -11.79 4.43
C GLY A 29 -0.56 -13.31 4.57
N ALA A 30 -1.38 -14.06 3.83
CA ALA A 30 -1.09 -15.46 3.55
C ALA A 30 -0.19 -15.61 2.30
N THR A 31 -0.44 -14.76 1.31
CA THR A 31 0.25 -14.65 0.02
C THR A 31 0.24 -13.17 -0.41
N LYS A 32 1.03 -12.81 -1.42
CA LYS A 32 1.01 -11.44 -2.00
C LYS A 32 -0.39 -11.01 -2.43
N GLU A 33 -1.17 -11.95 -2.97
CA GLU A 33 -2.54 -11.75 -3.47
C GLU A 33 -3.56 -11.61 -2.35
N ASN A 34 -3.22 -12.12 -1.16
CA ASN A 34 -4.03 -12.01 0.04
C ASN A 34 -3.56 -10.88 0.96
N THR A 35 -2.75 -9.95 0.44
CA THR A 35 -2.49 -8.68 1.13
C THR A 35 -3.52 -7.65 0.66
N CYS A 36 -3.73 -6.63 1.47
CA CYS A 36 -4.75 -5.61 1.22
C CYS A 36 -4.33 -4.32 1.91
N CYS A 37 -4.28 -3.21 1.16
CA CYS A 37 -4.10 -1.89 1.71
C CYS A 37 -5.44 -1.40 2.28
N SER A 38 -5.62 -1.49 3.60
CA SER A 38 -6.82 -1.01 4.29
C SER A 38 -6.97 0.52 4.24
N SER A 39 -5.89 1.23 3.91
CA SER A 39 -5.93 2.67 3.65
C SER A 39 -6.28 3.04 2.21
N PHE A 40 -6.55 2.06 1.35
CA PHE A 40 -7.02 2.30 -0.01
C PHE A 40 -8.41 2.97 0.03
N ILE A 41 -8.52 4.06 -0.71
CA ILE A 41 -9.78 4.77 -0.94
C ILE A 41 -9.95 4.90 -2.45
N GLU A 42 -11.00 4.26 -2.97
CA GLU A 42 -11.36 4.35 -4.38
C GLU A 42 -11.64 5.82 -4.75
N SER A 43 -11.02 6.29 -5.84
CA SER A 43 -11.35 7.56 -6.45
C SER A 43 -12.35 7.37 -7.57
N SER A 44 -13.54 7.95 -7.42
CA SER A 44 -14.59 7.91 -8.45
C SER A 44 -14.40 8.93 -9.59
N GLY A 45 -13.18 9.46 -9.79
CA GLY A 45 -12.84 10.23 -11.00
C GLY A 45 -12.51 11.73 -10.83
N THR A 46 -12.33 12.24 -9.61
CA THR A 46 -11.77 13.60 -9.38
C THR A 46 -11.02 13.67 -8.04
N SER A 47 -9.86 13.02 -7.95
CA SER A 47 -8.95 13.24 -6.82
C SER A 47 -8.22 14.58 -7.00
N ASN A 48 -8.74 15.65 -6.40
CA ASN A 48 -7.97 16.87 -6.15
C ASN A 48 -7.04 16.65 -4.95
N CYS A 49 -6.06 15.75 -5.09
CA CYS A 49 -5.04 15.58 -4.06
C CYS A 49 -3.96 16.65 -4.24
N SER A 50 -4.19 17.83 -3.67
CA SER A 50 -3.20 18.91 -3.55
C SER A 50 -2.09 18.62 -2.51
N GLY A 51 -1.66 17.37 -2.39
CA GLY A 51 -0.68 16.94 -1.41
C GLY A 51 0.56 16.43 -2.13
N SER A 52 1.70 17.10 -1.94
CA SER A 52 2.99 16.61 -2.43
C SER A 52 3.20 15.17 -1.96
N GLY A 53 3.11 14.21 -2.89
CA GLY A 53 3.38 12.81 -2.60
C GLY A 53 4.73 12.68 -1.88
N SER A 54 4.72 12.07 -0.70
CA SER A 54 5.95 11.81 0.05
C SER A 54 6.34 10.36 -0.20
N PRO A 55 7.60 10.09 -0.62
CA PRO A 55 8.04 8.72 -0.82
C PRO A 55 8.14 7.95 0.50
N GLU A 56 8.35 8.66 1.61
CA GLU A 56 8.42 8.09 2.95
C GLU A 56 7.02 7.92 3.53
N THR A 57 6.57 6.67 3.60
CA THR A 57 5.28 6.31 4.22
C THR A 57 5.53 5.26 5.28
N ASN A 58 4.94 5.45 6.46
CA ASN A 58 4.93 4.41 7.48
C ASN A 58 3.89 3.34 7.11
N ILE A 59 4.26 2.06 7.16
CA ILE A 59 3.39 0.97 6.75
C ILE A 59 3.14 0.09 7.96
N ALA A 60 1.94 0.17 8.52
CA ALA A 60 1.48 -0.72 9.56
C ALA A 60 1.17 -2.08 8.93
N CYS A 61 2.09 -3.04 9.09
CA CYS A 61 1.99 -4.36 8.50
C CYS A 61 1.32 -5.32 9.49
N LYS A 62 0.04 -5.66 9.26
CA LYS A 62 -0.69 -6.66 10.06
C LYS A 62 -0.46 -8.10 9.58
N ALA A 63 0.31 -8.28 8.51
CA ALA A 63 0.72 -9.59 8.04
C ALA A 63 1.80 -10.17 8.95
N HIS A 64 1.42 -11.00 9.92
CA HIS A 64 2.37 -11.61 10.86
C HIS A 64 3.38 -12.55 10.19
N ASP A 65 3.02 -13.17 9.07
CA ASP A 65 3.93 -14.02 8.30
C ASP A 65 4.82 -13.23 7.32
N CYS A 66 4.80 -11.89 7.34
CA CYS A 66 5.66 -11.08 6.48
C CYS A 66 7.08 -10.97 7.06
N THR A 67 8.09 -11.24 6.25
CA THR A 67 9.51 -11.18 6.64
C THR A 67 9.96 -9.76 7.01
N TYR A 68 9.30 -8.74 6.45
CA TYR A 68 9.59 -7.33 6.73
C TYR A 68 8.75 -6.77 7.87
N ASN A 69 7.85 -7.55 8.45
CA ASN A 69 7.02 -7.09 9.56
C ASN A 69 7.79 -7.21 10.88
N GLU A 70 8.17 -6.06 11.42
CA GLU A 70 8.79 -5.92 12.74
C GLU A 70 7.83 -5.13 13.64
N ASP A 71 7.29 -5.79 14.67
CA ASP A 71 6.37 -5.17 15.63
C ASP A 71 5.15 -4.48 15.00
N CYS A 72 4.52 -5.13 14.01
CA CYS A 72 3.42 -4.57 13.22
C CYS A 72 3.80 -3.35 12.34
N SER A 73 5.09 -3.08 12.16
CA SER A 73 5.62 -2.08 11.23
C SER A 73 6.43 -2.73 10.12
N CYS A 74 6.21 -2.32 8.88
CA CYS A 74 7.03 -2.76 7.77
C CYS A 74 8.39 -2.05 7.81
N HIS A 75 9.46 -2.83 7.82
CA HIS A 75 10.84 -2.36 7.79
C HIS A 75 11.53 -2.58 6.44
N ALA A 76 10.77 -2.85 5.38
CA ALA A 76 11.32 -2.96 4.03
C ALA A 76 11.96 -1.65 3.57
N ASP A 77 12.98 -1.71 2.72
CA ASP A 77 13.54 -0.51 2.08
C ASP A 77 12.54 0.12 1.09
N HIS A 78 11.81 -0.71 0.34
CA HIS A 78 10.87 -0.29 -0.68
C HIS A 78 9.64 -1.18 -0.69
N VAL A 79 8.46 -0.56 -0.70
CA VAL A 79 7.17 -1.26 -0.76
C VAL A 79 6.41 -0.85 -2.01
N ASP A 80 6.11 -1.82 -2.86
CA ASP A 80 5.20 -1.64 -3.99
C ASP A 80 3.81 -2.16 -3.65
N VAL A 81 2.80 -1.30 -3.82
CA VAL A 81 1.39 -1.68 -3.80
C VAL A 81 0.82 -1.53 -5.20
N CYS A 82 0.43 -2.66 -5.77
CA CYS A 82 -0.13 -2.79 -7.10
C CYS A 82 -1.61 -3.19 -7.01
N SER A 83 -2.35 -3.06 -8.10
CA SER A 83 -3.61 -3.79 -8.27
C SER A 83 -3.58 -4.47 -9.63
N CYS A 84 -4.02 -5.73 -9.71
CA CYS A 84 -4.16 -6.46 -10.98
C CYS A 84 -5.36 -6.00 -11.84
N GLY A 85 -5.77 -4.73 -11.74
CA GLY A 85 -6.89 -4.17 -12.48
C GLY A 85 -7.40 -2.85 -11.93
N SER A 86 -8.63 -2.49 -12.32
CA SER A 86 -9.40 -1.42 -11.71
C SER A 86 -9.77 -1.84 -10.29
N ALA A 87 -8.88 -1.60 -9.33
CA ALA A 87 -9.20 -1.83 -7.92
C ALA A 87 -10.44 -1.00 -7.57
N CYS A 88 -11.56 -1.69 -7.38
CA CYS A 88 -12.79 -1.14 -6.82
C CYS A 88 -12.77 -1.30 -5.30
N ASN A 89 -11.98 -2.24 -4.79
CA ASN A 89 -11.89 -2.55 -3.36
C ASN A 89 -10.44 -2.73 -2.90
N CYS A 90 -10.23 -2.57 -1.59
CA CYS A 90 -8.93 -2.78 -0.96
C CYS A 90 -8.40 -4.22 -1.13
N TYR A 91 -9.28 -5.21 -1.26
CA TYR A 91 -8.91 -6.62 -1.51
C TYR A 91 -8.24 -6.86 -2.87
N GLU A 92 -8.36 -5.91 -3.79
CA GLU A 92 -7.72 -5.99 -5.12
C GLU A 92 -6.35 -5.28 -5.12
N THR A 93 -5.91 -4.79 -3.95
CA THR A 93 -4.59 -4.20 -3.78
C THR A 93 -3.61 -5.21 -3.21
N GLU A 94 -2.52 -5.44 -3.90
CA GLU A 94 -1.52 -6.44 -3.59
C GLU A 94 -0.21 -5.74 -3.27
N CYS A 95 0.31 -5.99 -2.07
CA CYS A 95 1.67 -5.62 -1.68
C CYS A 95 2.65 -6.56 -2.38
N HIS A 96 3.29 -6.09 -3.43
CA HIS A 96 4.23 -6.87 -4.23
C HIS A 96 5.54 -7.16 -3.49
N THR A 97 5.88 -6.31 -2.52
CA THR A 97 7.01 -6.51 -1.60
C THR A 97 6.73 -7.57 -0.53
N TYR A 98 5.47 -8.00 -0.35
CA TYR A 98 5.15 -9.03 0.64
C TYR A 98 5.98 -10.29 0.38
N SER A 99 6.75 -10.68 1.38
CA SER A 99 7.56 -11.89 1.38
C SER A 99 7.22 -12.70 2.62
N LYS A 100 6.87 -13.96 2.43
CA LYS A 100 6.52 -14.85 3.54
C LYS A 100 7.79 -15.31 4.28
N ARG A 101 7.74 -15.29 5.60
CA ARG A 101 8.75 -15.85 6.51
C ARG A 101 8.69 -17.37 6.60
#